data_AF-A0A836GEV8-F1
#
_entry.id   AF-A0A836GEV8-F1
#
_cell.length_a   1.000
_cell.length_b   1.000
_cell.length_c   1.000
_cell.angle_alpha   90.00
_cell.angle_beta   90.00
_cell.angle_gamma   90.00
#
_symmetry.space_group_name_H-M   'P 1'
#
loop_
_entity.id
_entity.type
_entity.pdbx_description
1 polymer ?
#
loop_
_entity_poly.entity_id
_entity_poly.type
_entity_poly.pdbx_seq_one_letter_code
_entity_poly.pdbx_strand_id
1 'polypeptide(L)'
;MESEEAKRKATIAEQQRDERRDFLQALKALRVENKASNGGPYLHSLRKISELRSLSIATLKSIQSQLRSDLEEVEKVLYRETATKCMVCEEQNRTVTLSCNHYVVCSTCAPNQRECPYCQTPVVSTS
;
A
#
# COMPACT_ATOMS: atom_id res chain seq x y z
N MET A 1 14.74 31.51 58.15
CA MET A 1 14.70 30.08 57.79
C MET A 1 13.54 29.79 56.84
N GLU A 2 12.32 30.26 57.15
CA GLU A 2 11.11 30.07 56.32
C GLU A 2 11.19 30.67 54.91
N SER A 3 11.81 31.85 54.75
CA SER A 3 11.97 32.50 53.44
C SER A 3 12.86 31.70 52.47
N GLU A 4 13.91 31.06 52.97
CA GLU A 4 14.81 30.23 52.17
C GLU A 4 14.13 28.89 51.79
N GLU A 5 13.31 28.34 52.68
CA GLU A 5 12.51 27.15 52.37
C GLU A 5 11.42 27.45 51.32
N ALA A 6 10.76 28.62 51.42
CA ALA A 6 9.77 29.07 50.46
C ALA A 6 10.39 29.29 49.06
N LYS A 7 11.57 29.89 48.98
CA LYS A 7 12.32 30.05 47.71
C LYS A 7 12.69 28.69 47.11
N ARG A 8 13.23 27.77 47.90
CA ARG A 8 13.56 26.41 47.44
C ARG A 8 12.33 25.68 46.90
N LYS A 9 11.19 25.76 47.60
CA LYS A 9 9.92 25.19 47.15
C LYS A 9 9.43 25.82 45.84
N ALA A 10 9.56 27.14 45.68
CA ALA A 10 9.21 27.83 44.44
C ALA A 10 10.09 27.38 43.26
N THR A 11 11.42 27.29 43.46
CA THR A 11 12.36 26.81 42.44
C THR A 11 12.05 25.37 42.01
N ILE A 12 11.76 24.47 42.96
CA ILE A 12 11.40 23.08 42.65
C ILE A 12 10.07 23.02 41.87
N ALA A 13 9.08 23.82 42.25
CA ALA A 13 7.79 23.85 41.56
C ALA A 13 7.90 24.41 40.14
N GLU A 14 8.80 25.37 39.91
CA GLU A 14 9.09 25.92 38.58
C GLU A 14 9.82 24.89 37.71
N GLN A 15 10.86 24.25 38.25
CA GLN A 15 11.59 23.16 37.59
C GLN A 15 10.64 22.02 37.14
N GLN A 16 9.72 21.59 38.02
CA GLN A 16 8.75 20.54 37.70
C GLN A 16 7.75 20.95 36.61
N ARG A 17 7.41 22.25 36.51
CA ARG A 17 6.53 22.76 35.46
C ARG A 17 7.24 22.76 34.11
N ASP A 18 8.49 23.20 34.08
CA ASP A 18 9.31 23.20 32.87
C ASP A 18 9.54 21.77 32.37
N GLU A 19 9.94 20.85 33.24
CA GLU A 19 10.11 19.43 32.89
C GLU A 19 8.82 18.80 32.33
N ARG A 20 7.66 19.12 32.92
CA ARG A 20 6.37 18.62 32.44
C ARG A 20 6.01 19.20 31.07
N ARG A 21 6.30 20.48 30.83
CA ARG A 21 6.08 21.14 29.53
C ARG A 21 6.95 20.49 28.46
N ASP A 22 8.22 20.30 28.75
CA ASP A 22 9.19 19.73 27.81
C ASP A 22 8.83 18.28 27.48
N PHE A 23 8.41 17.50 28.49
CA PHE A 23 7.89 16.15 28.28
C PHE A 23 6.65 16.12 27.37
N LEU A 24 5.69 17.03 27.58
CA LEU A 24 4.49 17.15 26.73
C LEU A 24 4.85 17.58 25.30
N GLN A 25 5.85 18.44 25.13
CA GLN A 25 6.33 18.86 23.82
C GLN A 25 7.04 17.72 23.10
N ALA A 26 7.89 16.95 23.79
CA ALA A 26 8.52 15.74 23.27
C ALA A 26 7.48 14.69 22.85
N LEU A 27 6.42 14.47 23.64
CA LEU A 27 5.32 13.58 23.27
C LEU A 27 4.56 14.04 22.02
N LYS A 28 4.33 15.35 21.87
CA LYS A 28 3.70 15.91 20.67
C LYS A 28 4.60 15.75 19.45
N ALA A 29 5.91 16.03 19.58
CA ALA A 29 6.89 15.83 18.52
C ALA A 29 6.96 14.37 18.11
N LEU A 30 7.08 13.44 19.06
CA LEU A 30 7.09 12.00 18.81
C LEU A 30 5.78 11.53 18.13
N ARG A 31 4.63 12.10 18.50
CA ARG A 31 3.34 11.80 17.85
C ARG A 31 3.29 12.31 16.40
N VAL A 32 3.88 13.47 16.13
CA VAL A 32 3.99 14.02 14.77
C VAL A 32 4.96 13.18 13.94
N GLU A 33 6.13 12.84 14.48
CA GLU A 33 7.10 11.95 13.84
C GLU A 33 6.52 10.55 13.60
N ASN A 34 5.71 10.02 14.51
CA ASN A 34 5.05 8.74 14.33
C ASN A 34 3.96 8.82 13.24
N LYS A 35 3.27 9.95 13.10
CA LYS A 35 2.34 10.19 11.98
C LYS A 35 3.06 10.40 10.65
N ALA A 36 4.21 11.07 10.66
CA ALA A 36 5.05 11.26 9.48
C ALA A 36 5.72 9.94 9.05
N SER A 37 6.17 9.14 10.02
CA SER A 37 6.71 7.79 9.81
C SER A 37 5.61 6.78 9.44
N ASN A 38 4.38 6.95 9.93
CA ASN A 38 3.19 6.22 9.46
C ASN A 38 2.59 6.83 8.17
N GLY A 39 3.29 7.76 7.53
CA GLY A 39 2.87 8.46 6.32
C GLY A 39 3.61 8.03 5.04
N GLY A 40 4.21 6.83 5.03
CA GLY A 40 4.69 6.18 3.81
C GLY A 40 3.63 5.23 3.22
N PRO A 41 3.63 4.97 1.89
CA PRO A 41 2.50 4.43 1.12
C PRO A 41 2.24 2.94 1.31
N TYR A 42 2.67 2.35 2.43
CA TYR A 42 2.66 0.90 2.59
C TYR A 42 2.04 0.54 3.94
N LEU A 43 1.08 -0.38 3.89
CA LEU A 43 0.43 -1.09 4.98
C LEU A 43 1.43 -1.87 5.87
N HIS A 44 2.44 -1.21 6.42
CA HIS A 44 3.41 -1.84 7.31
C HIS A 44 3.01 -1.75 8.79
N SER A 45 1.96 -0.99 9.12
CA SER A 45 1.52 -0.82 10.51
C SER A 45 0.58 -1.94 10.99
N LEU A 46 -0.01 -2.73 10.08
CA LEU A 46 -0.88 -3.87 10.43
C LEU A 46 -0.21 -5.17 10.02
N ARG A 47 0.31 -5.92 10.99
CA ARG A 47 0.87 -7.25 10.72
C ARG A 47 -0.20 -8.32 10.67
N LYS A 48 -1.37 -8.07 11.28
CA LYS A 48 -2.51 -8.99 11.33
C LYS A 48 -3.83 -8.24 11.23
N ILE A 49 -4.79 -8.81 10.50
CA ILE A 49 -6.16 -8.27 10.36
C ILE A 49 -6.86 -8.12 11.73
N SER A 50 -6.50 -8.95 12.71
CA SER A 50 -7.07 -8.88 14.08
C SER A 50 -6.82 -7.54 14.78
N GLU A 51 -5.75 -6.82 14.43
CA GLU A 51 -5.38 -5.53 15.03
C GLU A 51 -6.35 -4.41 14.63
N LEU A 52 -7.10 -4.56 13.53
CA LEU A 52 -8.10 -3.57 13.12
C LEU A 52 -9.17 -3.33 14.19
N ARG A 53 -9.54 -4.37 14.96
CA ARG A 53 -10.61 -4.30 15.96
C ARG A 53 -10.28 -3.39 17.14
N SER A 54 -9.00 -3.11 17.42
CA SER A 54 -8.58 -2.23 18.50
C SER A 54 -8.30 -0.79 18.04
N LEU A 55 -8.42 -0.50 16.75
CA LEU A 55 -8.14 0.83 16.20
C LEU A 55 -9.34 1.78 16.29
N SER A 56 -9.03 3.08 16.29
CA SER A 56 -10.05 4.11 16.22
C SER A 56 -10.77 4.12 14.86
N ILE A 57 -12.04 4.52 14.84
CA ILE A 57 -12.84 4.66 13.60
C ILE A 57 -12.17 5.60 12.59
N ALA A 58 -11.54 6.68 13.05
CA ALA A 58 -10.83 7.61 12.17
C ALA A 58 -9.65 6.93 11.45
N THR A 59 -8.87 6.13 12.19
CA THR A 59 -7.78 5.32 11.62
C THR A 59 -8.31 4.30 10.63
N LEU A 60 -9.41 3.61 10.96
CA LEU A 60 -10.03 2.61 10.07
C LEU A 60 -10.52 3.23 8.75
N LYS A 61 -11.14 4.41 8.80
CA LYS A 61 -11.56 5.15 7.58
C LYS A 61 -10.36 5.58 6.74
N SER A 62 -9.28 6.03 7.38
CA SER A 62 -8.04 6.38 6.68
C SER A 62 -7.45 5.17 5.95
N ILE A 63 -7.35 4.02 6.64
CA ILE A 63 -6.87 2.76 6.05
C ILE A 63 -7.75 2.36 4.87
N GLN A 64 -9.08 2.42 5.04
CA GLN A 64 -10.02 2.09 3.97
C GLN A 64 -9.84 2.98 2.74
N SER A 65 -9.70 4.30 2.92
CA SER A 65 -9.48 5.22 1.81
C SER A 65 -8.17 4.93 1.08
N GLN A 66 -7.10 4.67 1.83
CA GLN A 66 -5.79 4.37 1.24
C GLN A 66 -5.81 3.08 0.44
N LEU A 67 -6.39 2.00 0.99
CA LEU A 67 -6.52 0.72 0.30
C LEU A 67 -7.26 0.84 -1.03
N ARG A 68 -8.28 1.71 -1.12
CA ARG A 68 -9.00 1.95 -2.37
C ARG A 68 -8.11 2.64 -3.41
N SER A 69 -7.35 3.66 -3.00
CA SER A 69 -6.40 4.34 -3.89
C SER A 69 -5.27 3.41 -4.34
N ASP A 70 -4.72 2.60 -3.44
CA ASP A 70 -3.66 1.65 -3.75
C ASP A 70 -4.15 0.60 -4.73
N LEU A 71 -5.36 0.08 -4.52
CA LEU A 71 -5.98 -0.89 -5.44
C LEU A 71 -6.21 -0.27 -6.83
N GLU A 72 -6.68 0.98 -6.90
CA GLU A 72 -6.84 1.69 -8.17
C GLU A 72 -5.51 1.83 -8.93
N GLU A 73 -4.41 2.08 -8.23
CA GLU A 73 -3.09 2.17 -8.85
C GLU A 73 -2.58 0.80 -9.33
N VAL A 74 -2.80 -0.26 -8.55
CA VAL A 74 -2.50 -1.63 -8.98
C VAL A 74 -3.29 -1.99 -10.24
N GLU A 75 -4.59 -1.66 -10.30
CA GLU A 75 -5.42 -1.89 -11.48
C GLU A 75 -4.89 -1.14 -12.71
N LYS A 76 -4.46 0.12 -12.56
CA LYS A 76 -3.85 0.88 -13.67
C LYS A 76 -2.59 0.23 -14.20
N VAL A 77 -1.70 -0.23 -13.31
CA VAL A 77 -0.46 -0.91 -13.70
C VAL A 77 -0.79 -2.24 -14.39
N LEU A 78 -1.68 -3.05 -13.80
CA LEU A 78 -2.11 -4.32 -14.39
C LEU A 78 -2.72 -4.12 -15.78
N TYR A 79 -3.58 -3.12 -15.96
CA TYR A 79 -4.17 -2.81 -17.27
C TYR A 79 -3.09 -2.52 -18.32
N ARG A 80 -2.07 -1.73 -17.97
CA ARG A 80 -0.97 -1.39 -18.87
C ARG A 80 -0.10 -2.59 -19.20
N GLU A 81 0.26 -3.38 -18.19
CA GLU A 81 1.11 -4.56 -18.37
C GLU A 81 0.40 -5.61 -19.21
N THR A 82 -0.82 -6.00 -18.82
CA THR A 82 -1.59 -7.05 -19.50
C THR A 82 -1.97 -6.71 -20.94
N ALA A 83 -2.01 -5.42 -21.31
CA ALA A 83 -2.31 -4.97 -22.67
C ALA A 83 -1.36 -5.56 -23.73
N THR A 84 -0.12 -5.87 -23.36
CA THR A 84 0.90 -6.41 -24.29
C THR A 84 1.22 -7.88 -24.07
N LYS A 85 0.76 -8.45 -22.95
CA LYS A 85 1.11 -9.80 -22.49
C LYS A 85 0.20 -10.87 -23.07
N CYS A 86 0.77 -12.06 -23.29
CA CYS A 86 0.05 -13.24 -23.75
C CYS A 86 -1.13 -13.54 -22.82
N MET A 87 -2.32 -13.74 -23.38
CA MET A 87 -3.54 -14.07 -22.62
C MET A 87 -3.56 -15.49 -22.03
N VAL A 88 -2.48 -16.26 -22.19
CA VAL A 88 -2.38 -17.66 -21.70
C VAL A 88 -1.44 -17.74 -20.52
N CYS A 89 -0.21 -17.24 -20.66
CA CYS A 89 0.75 -17.26 -19.57
C CYS A 89 0.75 -15.96 -18.75
N GLU A 90 0.44 -14.82 -19.37
CA GLU A 90 0.53 -13.48 -18.75
C GLU A 90 1.97 -12.99 -18.48
N GLU A 91 3.02 -13.78 -18.72
CA GLU A 91 4.41 -13.30 -18.58
C GLU A 91 5.07 -12.78 -19.86
N GLN A 92 4.92 -13.50 -20.98
CA GLN A 92 5.59 -13.17 -22.24
C GLN A 92 4.75 -12.20 -23.08
N ASN A 93 5.40 -11.35 -23.87
CA ASN A 93 4.68 -10.47 -24.79
C ASN A 93 3.99 -11.29 -25.90
N ARG A 94 2.86 -10.79 -26.39
CA ARG A 94 2.19 -11.33 -27.58
C ARG A 94 3.15 -11.22 -28.77
N THR A 95 3.29 -12.28 -29.54
CA THR A 95 4.21 -12.35 -30.71
C THR A 95 3.62 -13.05 -31.92
N VAL A 96 2.46 -13.70 -31.79
CA VAL A 96 1.86 -14.51 -32.85
C VAL A 96 0.43 -14.04 -33.14
N THR A 97 0.11 -13.88 -34.42
CA THR A 97 -1.26 -13.71 -34.91
C THR A 97 -1.85 -15.08 -35.22
N LEU A 98 -2.97 -15.42 -34.57
CA LEU A 98 -3.69 -16.66 -34.83
C LEU A 98 -4.45 -16.60 -36.15
N SER A 99 -4.92 -17.75 -36.67
CA SER A 99 -5.71 -17.85 -37.91
C SER A 99 -7.02 -17.06 -37.91
N CYS A 100 -7.55 -16.74 -36.72
CA CYS A 100 -8.68 -15.82 -36.54
C CYS A 100 -8.28 -14.32 -36.53
N ASN A 101 -7.04 -14.00 -36.89
CA ASN A 101 -6.45 -12.67 -36.94
C ASN A 101 -6.29 -11.96 -35.57
N HIS A 102 -6.38 -12.69 -34.46
CA HIS A 102 -6.14 -12.13 -33.11
C HIS A 102 -4.66 -12.26 -32.70
N TYR A 103 -4.08 -11.14 -32.25
CA TYR A 103 -2.73 -11.04 -31.71
C TYR A 103 -2.77 -11.10 -30.17
N VAL A 104 -2.92 -12.31 -29.63
CA VAL A 104 -3.26 -12.52 -28.20
C VAL A 104 -2.36 -13.52 -27.47
N VAL A 105 -1.45 -14.20 -28.18
CA VAL A 105 -0.55 -15.21 -27.59
C VAL A 105 0.92 -15.00 -27.94
N CYS A 106 1.82 -15.52 -27.12
CA CYS A 106 3.25 -15.59 -27.41
C CYS A 106 3.61 -16.85 -28.22
N SER A 107 4.81 -16.88 -28.79
CA SER A 107 5.34 -17.98 -29.60
C SER A 107 5.48 -19.29 -28.81
N THR A 108 5.66 -19.22 -27.49
CA THR A 108 5.74 -20.41 -26.63
C THR A 108 4.36 -21.05 -26.40
N CYS A 109 3.32 -20.23 -26.27
CA CYS A 109 1.97 -20.71 -26.00
C CYS A 109 1.23 -21.13 -27.27
N ALA A 110 1.47 -20.44 -28.40
CA ALA A 110 0.74 -20.64 -29.65
C ALA A 110 0.67 -22.11 -30.13
N PRO A 111 1.75 -22.92 -30.12
CA PRO A 111 1.71 -24.30 -30.61
C PRO A 111 0.79 -25.24 -29.82
N ASN A 112 0.49 -24.89 -28.57
CA ASN A 112 -0.35 -25.70 -27.68
C ASN A 112 -1.81 -25.23 -27.63
N GLN A 113 -2.15 -24.11 -28.29
CA GLN A 113 -3.52 -23.59 -28.28
C GLN A 113 -4.39 -24.28 -29.32
N ARG A 114 -5.53 -24.82 -28.88
CA ARG A 114 -6.55 -25.40 -29.76
C ARG A 114 -7.59 -24.37 -30.21
N GLU A 115 -7.83 -23.36 -29.39
CA GLU A 115 -8.81 -22.29 -29.62
C GLU A 115 -8.21 -20.94 -29.22
N CYS A 116 -8.67 -19.87 -29.87
CA CYS A 116 -8.27 -18.52 -29.51
C CYS A 116 -8.82 -18.13 -28.13
N PRO A 117 -8.00 -17.66 -27.17
CA PRO A 117 -8.48 -17.27 -25.84
C PRO A 117 -9.44 -16.07 -25.85
N TYR A 118 -9.47 -15.30 -26.95
CA TYR A 118 -10.33 -14.13 -27.08
C TYR A 118 -11.69 -14.46 -27.72
N CYS A 119 -11.70 -15.15 -28.87
CA CYS A 119 -12.92 -15.38 -29.66
C CYS A 119 -13.34 -16.85 -29.76
N GLN A 120 -12.59 -17.77 -29.15
CA GLN A 120 -12.86 -19.21 -29.13
C GLN A 120 -12.86 -19.90 -30.51
N THR A 121 -12.43 -19.20 -31.56
CA THR A 121 -12.26 -19.81 -32.89
C THR A 121 -11.13 -20.85 -32.85
N PRO A 122 -11.32 -22.06 -33.41
CA PRO A 122 -10.28 -23.07 -33.48
C PRO A 122 -9.03 -22.56 -34.19
N VAL A 123 -7.87 -22.84 -33.61
CA VAL A 123 -6.56 -22.53 -34.21
C VAL A 123 -6.27 -23.62 -35.23
N VAL A 124 -6.63 -23.36 -36.49
CA VAL A 124 -6.24 -24.23 -37.60
C VAL A 124 -4.74 -24.10 -37.88
N SER A 125 -4.00 -25.19 -37.71
CA SER A 125 -2.59 -25.28 -38.08
C SER A 125 -2.47 -25.18 -39.60
N THR A 126 -2.04 -24.04 -40.13
CA THR A 126 -1.54 -23.96 -41.50
C THR A 126 -0.19 -24.68 -41.51
N SER A 127 -0.21 -25.95 -41.91
CA SER A 127 0.99 -26.78 -42.12
C SER A 127 1.78 -26.28 -43.33
#